data_AF-A0A1L7BGB5-F1
#
_entry.id   AF-A0A1L7BGB5-F1
#
_cell.length_a   1.000
_cell.length_b   1.000
_cell.length_c   1.000
_cell.angle_alpha   90.00
_cell.angle_beta   90.00
_cell.angle_gamma   90.00
#
_symmetry.space_group_name_H-M   'P 1'
#
loop_
_entity.id
_entity.type
_entity.pdbx_description
1 polymer ?
#
loop_
_entity_poly.entity_id
_entity_poly.type
_entity_poly.pdbx_seq_one_letter_code
_entity_poly.pdbx_strand_id
1 'polypeptide(L)'
;MKFIDSFVFKYVKKEKKNDFSKILNEISKFSEQGINFSVELNENIGRLRLELYETNQEKDLIFFKGLLYTNIDKVDFSNLMGFSEKIVLPSGLVLDYAISEGAKSAIKGLFLDGDVAYVVVDSKKTEKLTNKALAILVLEYLVNNVFEVKFNQDDYEIEIETELTDYFI
;
A
#
# COMPACT_ATOMS: atom_id res chain seq x y z
N MET A 1 -8.97 -11.08 -9.32
CA MET A 1 -8.47 -10.25 -8.21
C MET A 1 -9.66 -9.89 -7.35
N LYS A 2 -9.55 -9.97 -6.03
CA LYS A 2 -10.67 -9.73 -5.10
C LYS A 2 -10.16 -8.91 -3.92
N PHE A 3 -10.90 -7.87 -3.52
CA PHE A 3 -10.60 -7.13 -2.30
C PHE A 3 -10.79 -8.03 -1.06
N ILE A 4 -9.84 -7.97 -0.14
CA ILE A 4 -9.84 -8.79 1.08
C ILE A 4 -10.09 -7.92 2.29
N ASP A 5 -9.27 -6.88 2.47
CA ASP A 5 -9.26 -6.07 3.69
C ASP A 5 -8.57 -4.72 3.45
N SER A 6 -8.85 -3.77 4.32
CA SER A 6 -8.17 -2.48 4.39
C SER A 6 -7.89 -2.11 5.83
N PHE A 7 -6.63 -1.84 6.17
CA PHE A 7 -6.25 -1.39 7.50
C PHE A 7 -5.02 -0.50 7.46
N VAL A 8 -4.85 0.32 8.50
CA VAL A 8 -3.66 1.15 8.65
C VAL A 8 -2.66 0.44 9.55
N PHE A 9 -1.39 0.44 9.17
CA PHE A 9 -0.31 0.06 10.05
C PHE A 9 0.77 1.14 10.11
N LYS A 10 1.45 1.17 11.24
CA LYS A 10 2.63 1.99 11.50
C LYS A 10 3.82 1.08 11.74
N TYR A 11 4.98 1.54 11.33
CA TYR A 11 6.23 0.91 11.70
C TYR A 11 7.26 1.95 12.11
N VAL A 12 8.15 1.54 13.01
CA VAL A 12 9.33 2.31 13.37
C VAL A 12 10.50 1.37 13.64
N LYS A 13 11.68 1.73 13.15
CA LYS A 13 12.92 1.03 13.48
C LYS A 13 13.30 1.36 14.92
N LYS A 14 13.46 0.34 15.76
CA LYS A 14 13.60 0.46 17.22
C LYS A 14 14.73 1.41 17.63
N GLU A 15 15.85 1.35 16.94
CA GLU A 15 17.02 2.21 17.20
C GLU A 15 16.76 3.71 16.95
N LYS A 16 15.78 4.05 16.10
CA LYS A 16 15.43 5.44 15.74
C LYS A 16 14.29 6.02 16.58
N LYS A 17 13.62 5.21 17.41
CA LYS A 17 12.43 5.61 18.17
C LYS A 17 12.68 6.84 19.05
N ASN A 18 13.83 6.90 19.71
CA ASN A 18 14.21 8.02 20.56
C ASN A 18 14.43 9.31 19.76
N ASP A 19 15.03 9.21 18.57
CA ASP A 19 15.29 10.36 17.71
C ASP A 19 13.98 10.93 17.16
N PHE A 20 13.08 10.06 16.68
CA PHE A 20 11.76 10.48 16.24
C PHE A 20 10.92 11.10 17.35
N SER A 21 10.98 10.56 18.58
CA SER A 21 10.26 11.14 19.71
C SER A 21 10.71 12.58 20.01
N LYS A 22 12.02 12.87 19.88
CA LYS A 22 12.54 14.24 20.03
C LYS A 22 12.05 15.16 18.92
N ILE A 23 12.10 14.69 17.67
CA ILE A 23 11.64 15.45 16.50
C ILE A 23 10.16 15.78 16.64
N LEU A 24 9.32 14.81 16.99
CA LEU A 24 7.88 15.02 17.18
C LEU A 24 7.59 16.02 18.30
N ASN A 25 8.34 16.00 19.40
CA ASN A 25 8.20 16.96 20.49
C ASN A 25 8.61 18.39 20.09
N GLU A 26 9.57 18.55 19.19
CA GLU A 26 9.92 19.87 18.66
C GLU A 26 8.88 20.36 17.65
N ILE A 27 8.42 19.47 16.77
CA ILE A 27 7.40 19.77 15.76
C ILE A 27 6.05 20.12 16.39
N SER A 28 5.65 19.43 17.46
CA SER A 28 4.37 19.67 18.12
C SER A 28 4.23 21.10 18.66
N LYS A 29 5.35 21.79 18.97
CA LYS A 29 5.34 23.21 19.36
C LYS A 29 4.84 24.14 18.25
N PHE A 30 4.94 23.71 16.99
CA PHE A 30 4.45 24.47 15.83
C PHE A 30 3.00 24.11 15.45
N SER A 31 2.43 23.06 16.06
CA SER A 31 1.04 22.65 15.76
C SER A 31 0.01 23.72 16.13
N GLU A 32 0.27 24.50 17.18
CA GLU A 32 -0.55 25.63 17.61
C GLU A 32 -0.60 26.77 16.57
N GLN A 33 0.34 26.78 15.63
CA GLN A 33 0.39 27.75 14.52
C GLN A 33 -0.40 27.28 13.29
N GLY A 34 -1.09 26.13 13.38
CA GLY A 34 -1.87 25.57 12.28
C GLY A 34 -1.03 24.93 11.17
N ILE A 35 0.27 24.71 11.41
CA ILE A 35 1.14 24.02 10.46
C ILE A 35 0.95 22.51 10.63
N ASN A 36 0.55 21.83 9.55
CA ASN A 36 0.44 20.38 9.53
C ASN A 36 1.76 19.76 9.09
N PHE A 37 2.20 18.72 9.80
CA PHE A 37 3.43 17.99 9.51
C PHE A 37 3.09 16.55 9.18
N SER A 38 3.57 16.08 8.02
CA SER A 38 3.52 14.68 7.62
C SER A 38 4.94 14.15 7.51
N VAL A 39 5.15 12.93 7.99
CA VAL A 39 6.41 12.22 7.81
C VAL A 39 6.33 11.46 6.50
N GLU A 40 7.26 11.75 5.58
CA GLU A 40 7.41 10.98 4.36
C GLU A 40 7.88 9.57 4.70
N LEU A 41 7.26 8.59 4.06
CA LEU A 41 7.56 7.18 4.21
C LEU A 41 9.04 6.90 3.90
N ASN A 42 9.73 6.17 4.77
CA ASN A 42 11.10 5.71 4.53
C ASN A 42 11.41 4.40 5.27
N GLU A 43 12.63 3.89 5.16
CA GLU A 43 13.02 2.62 5.79
C GLU A 43 12.97 2.63 7.32
N ASN A 44 12.96 3.80 7.97
CA ASN A 44 13.01 3.91 9.43
C ASN A 44 11.65 4.11 10.08
N ILE A 45 10.69 4.74 9.38
CA ILE A 45 9.37 5.07 9.92
C ILE A 45 8.35 5.22 8.81
N GLY A 46 7.12 4.82 9.10
CA GLY A 46 6.01 4.98 8.19
C GLY A 46 4.65 4.79 8.83
N ARG A 47 3.64 5.40 8.22
CA ARG A 47 2.23 5.11 8.42
C ARG A 47 1.62 4.86 7.05
N LEU A 48 1.03 3.69 6.85
CA LEU A 48 0.45 3.29 5.58
C LEU A 48 -0.92 2.67 5.78
N ARG A 49 -1.90 3.08 4.96
CA ARG A 49 -3.13 2.35 4.71
C ARG A 49 -2.85 1.27 3.68
N LEU A 50 -3.03 0.00 4.06
CA LEU A 50 -2.98 -1.10 3.13
C LEU A 50 -4.35 -1.35 2.56
N GLU A 51 -4.47 -1.41 1.24
CA GLU A 51 -5.60 -2.01 0.55
C GLU A 51 -5.18 -3.34 -0.04
N LEU A 52 -5.72 -4.43 0.50
CA LEU A 52 -5.29 -5.78 0.17
C LEU A 52 -6.24 -6.43 -0.82
N TYR A 53 -5.64 -6.99 -1.87
CA TYR A 53 -6.33 -7.76 -2.90
C TYR A 53 -5.70 -9.13 -3.06
N GLU A 54 -6.48 -10.19 -3.30
CA GLU A 54 -5.96 -11.54 -3.57
C GLU A 54 -6.10 -11.93 -5.03
N THR A 55 -5.13 -12.72 -5.51
CA THR A 55 -5.23 -13.41 -6.80
C THR A 55 -4.50 -14.76 -6.81
N ASN A 56 -5.07 -15.69 -7.58
CA ASN A 56 -4.47 -16.98 -7.91
C ASN A 56 -3.70 -17.00 -9.23
N GLN A 57 -3.71 -15.88 -9.96
CA GLN A 57 -3.04 -15.76 -11.25
C GLN A 57 -1.63 -15.18 -11.05
N GLU A 58 -0.68 -15.60 -11.89
CA GLU A 58 0.62 -14.95 -12.07
C GLU A 58 0.49 -14.07 -13.32
N LYS A 59 0.29 -12.77 -13.11
CA LYS A 59 0.18 -11.76 -14.16
C LYS A 59 0.75 -10.45 -13.64
N ASP A 60 1.28 -9.65 -14.54
CA ASP A 60 1.67 -8.28 -14.21
C ASP A 60 0.45 -7.49 -13.79
N LEU A 61 0.67 -6.58 -12.85
CA LEU A 61 -0.35 -5.70 -12.33
C LEU A 61 -0.13 -4.33 -12.90
N ILE A 62 -1.22 -3.76 -13.43
CA ILE A 62 -1.22 -2.42 -13.98
C ILE A 62 -2.14 -1.58 -13.12
N PHE A 63 -1.57 -0.56 -12.52
CA PHE A 63 -2.31 0.50 -11.84
C PHE A 63 -2.40 1.69 -12.80
N PHE A 64 -3.60 2.27 -12.93
CA PHE A 64 -3.82 3.46 -13.75
C PHE A 64 -4.63 4.49 -12.97
N LYS A 65 -4.23 5.76 -13.09
CA LYS A 65 -4.98 6.92 -12.62
C LYS A 65 -5.45 7.70 -13.81
N GLY A 66 -6.70 8.15 -13.78
CA GLY A 66 -7.26 8.86 -14.90
C GLY A 66 -8.62 9.47 -14.62
N LEU A 67 -9.12 10.19 -15.62
CA LEU A 67 -10.47 10.72 -15.66
C LEU A 67 -11.29 9.86 -16.60
N LEU A 68 -12.44 9.38 -16.11
CA LEU A 68 -13.45 8.76 -16.95
C LEU A 68 -14.56 9.79 -17.19
N TYR A 69 -14.82 10.11 -18.45
CA TYR A 69 -15.90 11.02 -18.86
C TYR A 69 -17.25 10.29 -19.00
N THR A 70 -17.32 9.06 -18.49
CA THR A 70 -18.50 8.20 -18.49
C THR A 70 -18.68 7.58 -17.11
N ASN A 71 -19.92 7.25 -16.73
CA ASN A 71 -20.16 6.52 -15.48
C ASN A 71 -19.41 5.17 -15.50
N ILE A 72 -18.65 4.88 -14.44
CA ILE A 72 -17.83 3.67 -14.29
C ILE A 72 -18.67 2.39 -14.36
N ASP A 73 -19.91 2.43 -13.89
CA ASP A 73 -20.85 1.30 -13.93
C ASP A 73 -21.23 0.89 -15.36
N LYS A 74 -20.99 1.77 -16.34
CA LYS A 74 -21.25 1.52 -17.77
C LYS A 74 -20.01 1.03 -18.52
N VAL A 75 -18.85 0.99 -17.86
CA VAL A 75 -17.60 0.52 -18.45
C VAL A 75 -17.53 -0.99 -18.31
N ASP A 76 -17.58 -1.70 -19.43
CA ASP A 76 -17.25 -3.11 -19.46
C ASP A 76 -15.72 -3.27 -19.51
N PHE A 77 -15.13 -3.52 -18.34
CA PHE A 77 -13.69 -3.68 -18.18
C PHE A 77 -13.13 -4.89 -18.96
N SER A 78 -13.97 -5.86 -19.34
CA SER A 78 -13.52 -7.00 -20.16
C SER A 78 -13.17 -6.60 -21.59
N ASN A 79 -13.78 -5.52 -22.11
CA ASN A 79 -13.52 -4.98 -23.45
C ASN A 79 -12.30 -4.03 -23.50
N LEU A 80 -11.72 -3.69 -22.34
CA LEU A 80 -10.56 -2.79 -22.28
C LEU A 80 -9.27 -3.47 -22.73
N MET A 81 -9.17 -4.79 -22.62
CA MET A 81 -8.04 -5.56 -23.12
C MET A 81 -8.18 -5.81 -24.62
N GLY A 82 -7.75 -4.86 -25.44
CA GLY A 82 -7.48 -5.12 -26.86
C GLY A 82 -6.13 -5.82 -27.00
N PHE A 83 -6.10 -6.97 -27.69
CA PHE A 83 -4.90 -7.74 -28.08
C PHE A 83 -3.61 -7.41 -27.31
N SER A 84 -3.34 -8.13 -26.22
CA SER A 84 -2.08 -8.26 -25.42
C SER A 84 -1.17 -7.04 -25.12
N GLU A 85 -1.40 -5.87 -25.70
CA GLU A 85 -0.45 -4.75 -25.75
C GLU A 85 -1.16 -3.40 -25.63
N LYS A 86 -2.50 -3.35 -25.60
CA LYS A 86 -3.23 -2.09 -25.53
C LYS A 86 -4.45 -2.14 -24.60
N ILE A 87 -4.45 -1.28 -23.60
CA ILE A 87 -5.65 -0.94 -22.84
C ILE A 87 -6.34 0.24 -23.53
N VAL A 88 -7.61 0.07 -23.92
CA VAL A 88 -8.42 1.13 -24.56
C VAL A 88 -9.52 1.57 -23.61
N LEU A 89 -9.35 2.69 -22.91
CA LEU A 89 -10.40 3.28 -22.08
C LEU A 89 -11.43 4.04 -22.95
N PRO A 90 -12.71 3.63 -22.99
CA PRO A 90 -13.73 4.37 -23.71
C PRO A 90 -13.99 5.70 -23.00
N SER A 91 -13.76 6.81 -23.72
CA SER A 91 -14.00 8.17 -23.20
C SER A 91 -13.30 8.44 -21.86
N GLY A 92 -12.01 8.10 -21.77
CA GLY A 92 -11.19 8.38 -20.60
C GLY A 92 -9.82 8.95 -20.97
N LEU A 93 -9.22 9.66 -20.03
CA LEU A 93 -7.84 10.14 -20.10
C LEU A 93 -7.04 9.42 -19.01
N VAL A 94 -6.04 8.65 -19.40
CA VAL A 94 -5.02 8.14 -18.47
C VAL A 94 -4.08 9.30 -18.15
N LEU A 95 -3.97 9.63 -16.87
CA LEU A 95 -3.07 10.66 -16.36
C LEU A 95 -1.75 10.06 -15.89
N ASP A 96 -1.79 8.85 -15.34
CA ASP A 96 -0.63 8.15 -14.82
C ASP A 96 -0.85 6.63 -14.86
N TYR A 97 0.24 5.88 -14.95
CA TYR A 97 0.21 4.42 -14.88
C TYR A 97 1.48 3.86 -14.26
N ALA A 98 1.34 2.73 -13.57
CA ALA A 98 2.46 2.01 -12.98
C ALA A 98 2.28 0.50 -13.22
N ILE A 99 3.40 -0.20 -13.42
CA ILE A 99 3.42 -1.64 -13.65
C ILE A 99 4.25 -2.29 -12.55
N SER A 100 3.70 -3.34 -11.94
CA SER A 100 4.40 -4.20 -11.00
C SER A 100 4.53 -5.56 -11.66
N GLU A 101 5.76 -6.01 -11.87
CA GLU A 101 6.03 -7.33 -12.43
C GLU A 101 5.48 -8.43 -11.51
N GLY A 102 4.88 -9.44 -12.12
CA GLY A 102 4.34 -10.59 -11.40
C GLY A 102 5.46 -11.39 -10.71
N ALA A 103 5.68 -11.16 -9.42
CA ALA A 103 6.66 -11.92 -8.65
C ALA A 103 6.09 -13.29 -8.23
N LYS A 104 6.93 -14.33 -8.25
CA LYS A 104 6.65 -15.65 -7.61
C LYS A 104 6.73 -15.58 -6.07
N SER A 105 6.50 -14.41 -5.50
CA SER A 105 6.54 -14.17 -4.05
C SER A 105 5.12 -14.32 -3.46
N ALA A 106 4.95 -14.02 -2.17
CA ALA A 106 3.61 -13.88 -1.59
C ALA A 106 2.96 -12.52 -1.93
N ILE A 107 3.78 -11.50 -2.16
CA ILE A 107 3.38 -10.21 -2.75
C ILE A 107 3.52 -10.31 -4.27
N LYS A 108 2.40 -10.23 -4.98
CA LYS A 108 2.34 -10.29 -6.45
C LYS A 108 2.45 -8.91 -7.09
N GLY A 109 2.13 -7.87 -6.36
CA GLY A 109 2.50 -6.50 -6.70
C GLY A 109 2.11 -5.51 -5.62
N LEU A 110 2.78 -4.36 -5.67
CA LEU A 110 2.60 -3.29 -4.70
C LEU A 110 2.73 -1.94 -5.43
N PHE A 111 1.77 -1.06 -5.19
CA PHE A 111 1.83 0.33 -5.63
C PHE A 111 1.64 1.27 -4.45
N LEU A 112 2.51 2.28 -4.35
CA LEU A 112 2.41 3.34 -3.36
C LEU A 112 1.77 4.58 -3.99
N ASP A 113 0.76 5.12 -3.32
CA ASP A 113 0.13 6.39 -3.64
C ASP A 113 -0.03 7.22 -2.36
N GLY A 114 0.94 8.09 -2.09
CA GLY A 114 1.00 8.83 -0.84
C GLY A 114 1.12 7.89 0.36
N ASP A 115 0.13 7.91 1.25
CA ASP A 115 0.04 7.03 2.42
C ASP A 115 -0.76 5.75 2.19
N VAL A 116 -1.18 5.46 0.95
CA VAL A 116 -1.90 4.24 0.58
C VAL A 116 -0.97 3.28 -0.17
N ALA A 117 -0.95 2.02 0.25
CA ALA A 117 -0.32 0.94 -0.50
C ALA A 117 -1.39 -0.02 -1.03
N TYR A 118 -1.52 -0.09 -2.35
CA TYR A 118 -2.33 -1.09 -3.03
C TYR A 118 -1.50 -2.36 -3.18
N VAL A 119 -1.86 -3.42 -2.47
CA VAL A 119 -1.08 -4.65 -2.41
C VAL A 119 -1.92 -5.81 -2.94
N VAL A 120 -1.35 -6.53 -3.90
CA VAL A 120 -1.91 -7.78 -4.40
C VAL A 120 -1.10 -8.95 -3.85
N VAL A 121 -1.77 -9.88 -3.17
CA VAL A 121 -1.17 -11.07 -2.56
C VAL A 121 -1.58 -12.36 -3.25
N ASP A 122 -0.73 -13.39 -3.13
CA ASP A 122 -1.06 -14.75 -3.55
C ASP A 122 -2.04 -15.41 -2.58
N SER A 123 -3.27 -15.68 -3.02
CA SER A 123 -4.31 -16.18 -2.13
C SER A 123 -3.95 -17.50 -1.43
N LYS A 124 -3.18 -18.38 -2.07
CA LYS A 124 -2.78 -19.66 -1.47
C LYS A 124 -1.69 -19.50 -0.42
N LYS A 125 -0.76 -18.56 -0.63
CA LYS A 125 0.34 -18.32 0.32
C LYS A 125 -0.11 -17.47 1.50
N THR A 126 -1.17 -16.67 1.36
CA THR A 126 -1.60 -15.72 2.39
C THR A 126 -2.92 -16.04 3.09
N GLU A 127 -3.63 -17.11 2.70
CA GLU A 127 -4.97 -17.48 3.21
C GLU A 127 -5.08 -17.48 4.75
N LYS A 128 -4.01 -17.88 5.45
CA LYS A 128 -3.99 -18.04 6.91
C LYS A 128 -3.22 -16.94 7.64
N LEU A 129 -2.78 -15.90 6.93
CA LEU A 129 -2.03 -14.81 7.53
C LEU A 129 -2.97 -13.84 8.22
N THR A 130 -2.56 -13.38 9.40
CA THR A 130 -3.24 -12.29 10.10
C THR A 130 -2.85 -10.95 9.49
N ASN A 131 -3.61 -9.89 9.76
CA ASN A 131 -3.29 -8.52 9.32
C ASN A 131 -1.87 -8.11 9.75
N LYS A 132 -1.41 -8.57 10.92
CA LYS A 132 -0.03 -8.33 11.37
C LYS A 132 1.01 -9.06 10.53
N ALA A 133 0.76 -10.31 10.18
CA ALA A 133 1.65 -11.05 9.30
C ALA A 133 1.67 -10.46 7.87
N LEU A 134 0.52 -10.00 7.38
CA LEU A 134 0.40 -9.29 6.10
C LEU A 134 1.15 -7.95 6.13
N ALA A 135 1.03 -7.17 7.21
CA ALA A 135 1.77 -5.92 7.39
C ALA A 135 3.28 -6.15 7.40
N ILE A 136 3.76 -7.19 8.10
CA ILE A 136 5.18 -7.58 8.11
C ILE A 136 5.64 -7.94 6.70
N LEU A 137 4.87 -8.75 5.98
CA LEU A 137 5.19 -9.18 4.62
C LEU A 137 5.29 -7.98 3.66
N VAL A 138 4.38 -7.01 3.79
CA VAL A 138 4.41 -5.77 3.02
C VAL A 138 5.61 -4.91 3.40
N LEU A 139 5.89 -4.74 4.70
CA LEU A 139 7.03 -3.97 5.17
C LEU A 139 8.35 -4.59 4.70
N GLU A 140 8.49 -5.91 4.75
CA GLU A 140 9.64 -6.64 4.20
C GLU A 140 9.82 -6.33 2.72
N TYR A 141 8.73 -6.37 1.95
CA TYR A 141 8.77 -6.05 0.53
C TYR A 141 9.21 -4.61 0.27
N LEU A 142 8.65 -3.63 1.00
CA LEU A 142 9.02 -2.22 0.90
C LEU A 142 10.49 -1.99 1.24
N VAL A 143 10.94 -2.52 2.38
CA VAL A 143 12.32 -2.32 2.85
C VAL A 143 13.33 -2.92 1.87
N ASN A 144 13.08 -4.15 1.40
CA ASN A 144 14.02 -4.84 0.50
C ASN A 144 14.00 -4.28 -0.94
N ASN A 145 12.83 -3.96 -1.49
CA ASN A 145 12.68 -3.68 -2.93
C ASN A 145 12.46 -2.20 -3.26
N VAL A 146 11.91 -1.41 -2.33
CA VAL A 146 11.65 0.02 -2.56
C VAL A 146 12.74 0.87 -1.91
N PHE A 147 13.11 0.57 -0.67
CA PHE A 147 14.18 1.29 0.02
C PHE A 147 15.57 0.66 -0.17
N GLU A 148 15.63 -0.53 -0.76
CA GLU A 148 16.88 -1.26 -1.07
C GLU A 148 17.75 -1.55 0.16
N VAL A 149 17.12 -1.76 1.32
CA VAL A 149 17.78 -2.10 2.60
C VAL A 149 17.45 -3.53 3.00
N LYS A 150 18.40 -4.21 3.66
CA LYS A 150 18.15 -5.55 4.20
C LYS A 150 17.13 -5.50 5.34
N PHE A 151 15.99 -6.15 5.15
CA PHE A 151 14.98 -6.29 6.19
C PHE A 151 15.39 -7.29 7.28
N ASN A 152 15.12 -6.91 8.53
CA ASN A 152 15.17 -7.78 9.69
C ASN A 152 14.01 -7.42 10.62
N GLN A 153 13.05 -8.32 10.76
CA GLN A 153 11.81 -8.08 11.50
C GLN A 153 12.05 -7.63 12.95
N ASP A 154 13.09 -8.15 13.60
CA ASP A 154 13.39 -7.84 15.00
C ASP A 154 13.83 -6.39 15.22
N ASP A 155 14.24 -5.69 14.15
CA ASP A 155 14.65 -4.28 14.22
C ASP A 155 13.44 -3.33 14.21
N TYR A 156 12.24 -3.84 13.93
CA TYR A 156 11.04 -3.03 13.76
C TYR A 156 10.02 -3.26 14.88
N GLU A 157 9.34 -2.19 15.25
CA GLU A 157 8.09 -2.21 16.01
C GLU A 157 6.95 -1.87 15.05
N ILE A 158 5.91 -2.70 15.05
CA ILE A 158 4.77 -2.59 14.13
C ILE A 158 3.48 -2.53 14.96
N GLU A 159 2.65 -1.55 14.64
CA GLU A 159 1.34 -1.31 15.25
C GLU A 159 0.29 -1.29 14.14
N ILE A 160 -0.84 -1.97 14.35
CA ILE A 160 -2.01 -1.87 13.46
C ILE A 160 -2.99 -0.92 14.14
N GLU A 161 -3.38 0.15 13.46
CA GLU A 161 -4.46 0.98 13.93
C GLU A 161 -5.76 0.19 13.77
N THR A 162 -6.42 -0.12 14.88
CA THR A 162 -7.80 -0.60 14.85
C THR A 162 -8.68 0.57 14.41
N GLU A 163 -9.28 0.50 13.22
CA GLU A 163 -10.28 1.50 12.84
C GLU A 163 -11.45 1.46 13.84
N LEU A 164 -11.85 2.63 14.35
CA LEU A 164 -12.95 2.81 15.32
C LEU A 164 -14.34 2.42 14.77
N THR A 165 -14.41 1.88 13.56
CA THR A 165 -15.65 1.43 12.90
C THR A 165 -16.32 0.25 13.61
N ASP A 166 -15.61 -0.49 14.47
CA ASP A 166 -16.20 -1.54 15.32
C ASP A 166 -16.97 -1.02 16.55
N TYR A 167 -16.92 0.28 16.86
CA TYR A 167 -17.64 0.87 18.01
C TYR A 167 -19.09 1.29 17.68
N PHE A 168 -19.52 1.20 16.42
CA PHE A 168 -20.85 1.61 15.95
C PHE A 168 -21.66 0.46 15.35
N ILE A 169 -21.61 -0.74 15.96
CA ILE A 169 -22.56 -1.84 15.71
C ILE A 169 -23.54 -1.94 16.87
#